data_AF-A0A165QES6-F1
#
_entry.id   AF-A0A165QES6-F1
#
_cell.length_a   1.000
_cell.length_b   1.000
_cell.length_c   1.000
_cell.angle_alpha   90.00
_cell.angle_beta   90.00
_cell.angle_gamma   90.00
#
_symmetry.space_group_name_H-M   'P 1'
#
loop_
_entity.id
_entity.type
_entity.pdbx_description
1 polymer ?
#
loop_
_entity_poly.entity_id
_entity_poly.type
_entity_poly.pdbx_seq_one_letter_code
_entity_poly.pdbx_strand_id
1 'polypeptide(L)' 'GTFALASRRVHRYYQDTLEALQHRDPALCPPFESGPFACCCFNLGKQVRAFTHTDHPFGWCAIAGVIRFN' A
#
# COMPACT_ATOMS: atom_id res chain seq x y z
N GLY A 1 2.04 -7.54 10.11
CA GLY A 1 3.17 -7.34 9.18
C GLY A 1 4.04 -6.17 9.61
N THR A 2 5.18 -5.95 8.95
CA THR A 2 6.20 -4.93 9.30
C THR A 2 5.63 -3.52 9.48
N PHE A 3 4.61 -3.14 8.70
CA PHE A 3 3.96 -1.84 8.84
C PHE A 3 3.31 -1.62 10.22
N ALA A 4 2.62 -2.63 10.75
CA ALA A 4 2.01 -2.55 12.09
C ALA A 4 3.05 -2.41 13.21
N LEU A 5 4.26 -2.97 13.01
CA LEU A 5 5.37 -2.81 13.95
C LEU A 5 5.98 -1.40 13.85
N ALA A 6 6.11 -0.86 12.64
CA ALA A 6 6.65 0.48 12.42
C ALA A 6 5.73 1.58 12.97
N SER A 7 4.41 1.42 12.82
CA SER A 7 3.44 2.34 13.42
C SER A 7 2.05 1.72 13.55
N ARG A 8 1.69 1.30 14.77
CA ARG A 8 0.36 0.73 15.06
C ARG A 8 -0.78 1.71 14.77
N ARG A 9 -0.61 2.99 15.10
CA ARG A 9 -1.65 4.02 14.93
C ARG A 9 -1.95 4.28 13.46
N VAL A 10 -0.91 4.42 12.64
CA VAL A 10 -1.09 4.63 11.19
C VAL A 10 -1.66 3.37 10.54
N HIS A 11 -1.17 2.19 10.92
CA HIS A 11 -1.73 0.92 10.45
C HIS A 11 -3.22 0.80 10.77
N ARG A 12 -3.65 1.14 12.00
CA ARG A 12 -5.05 1.07 12.39
C ARG A 12 -5.91 2.05 11.61
N TYR A 13 -5.44 3.28 11.39
CA TYR A 13 -6.13 4.26 10.56
C TYR A 13 -6.38 3.75 9.13
N TYR A 14 -5.38 3.11 8.51
CA TYR A 14 -5.52 2.52 7.18
C TYR A 14 -6.58 1.41 7.16
N GLN A 15 -6.52 0.52 8.15
CA GLN A 15 -7.47 -0.59 8.27
C GLN A 15 -8.90 -0.10 8.47
N ASP A 16 -9.13 0.81 9.43
CA ASP A 16 -10.46 1.38 9.70
C ASP A 16 -11.03 2.10 8.47
N THR A 17 -10.16 2.81 7.72
CA THR A 17 -10.57 3.52 6.50
C THR A 17 -10.94 2.54 5.38
N LEU A 18 -10.14 1.48 5.17
CA LEU A 18 -10.44 0.46 4.17
C LEU A 18 -11.73 -0.29 4.50
N GLU A 19 -11.92 -0.70 5.76
CA GLU A 19 -13.16 -1.35 6.22
C GLU A 19 -14.38 -0.45 6.00
N ALA A 20 -14.28 0.85 6.30
CA ALA A 20 -15.36 1.81 6.06
C ALA A 20 -15.67 2.00 4.56
N LEU A 21 -14.65 1.97 3.68
CA LEU A 21 -14.84 2.03 2.24
C LEU A 21 -15.54 0.78 1.71
N GLN A 22 -15.12 -0.41 2.13
CA GLN A 22 -15.73 -1.68 1.73
C GLN A 22 -17.16 -1.83 2.27
N HIS A 23 -17.46 -1.27 3.44
CA HIS A 23 -18.83 -1.25 3.96
C HIS A 23 -19.76 -0.39 3.09
N ARG A 24 -19.23 0.71 2.52
CA ARG A 24 -19.99 1.60 1.64
C ARG A 24 -20.11 1.06 0.22
N ASP A 25 -19.08 0.39 -0.28
CA ASP A 25 -19.04 -0.25 -1.58
C ASP A 25 -18.53 -1.69 -1.44
N PRO A 26 -19.43 -2.68 -1.30
CA PRO A 26 -19.07 -4.08 -1.15
C PRO A 26 -18.37 -4.68 -2.38
N ALA A 27 -18.39 -4.02 -3.54
CA ALA A 27 -17.68 -4.46 -4.73
C ALA A 27 -16.20 -4.02 -4.71
N LEU A 28 -15.81 -3.17 -3.75
CA LEU A 28 -14.43 -2.72 -3.60
C LEU A 28 -13.54 -3.84 -3.07
N CYS A 29 -12.69 -4.36 -3.95
CA CYS A 29 -11.72 -5.40 -3.64
C CYS A 29 -10.31 -4.79 -3.46
N PRO A 30 -9.64 -5.01 -2.32
CA PRO A 30 -8.25 -4.59 -2.14
C PRO A 30 -7.32 -5.41 -3.04
N PRO A 31 -6.13 -4.88 -3.36
CA PRO A 31 -5.17 -5.55 -4.25
C PRO A 31 -4.55 -6.82 -3.67
N PHE A 32 -4.66 -7.04 -2.36
CA PHE A 32 -4.10 -8.19 -1.66
C PHE A 32 -5.14 -8.79 -0.73
N GLU A 33 -5.10 -10.11 -0.53
CA GLU A 33 -6.00 -10.85 0.38
C GLU A 33 -5.89 -10.37 1.84
N SER A 34 -4.73 -9.85 2.24
CA SER A 34 -4.50 -9.34 3.58
C SER A 34 -3.68 -8.06 3.58
N GLY A 35 -4.02 -7.18 4.52
CA GLY A 35 -3.31 -5.93 4.76
C GLY A 35 -4.22 -4.71 4.63
N PRO A 36 -3.75 -3.54 5.10
CA PRO A 36 -4.61 -2.37 5.22
C PRO A 36 -4.51 -1.44 4.00
N PHE A 37 -3.92 -1.89 2.88
CA PHE A 37 -3.69 -1.07 1.70
C PHE A 37 -4.86 -1.16 0.71
N ALA A 38 -5.43 -0.01 0.35
CA ALA A 38 -6.51 0.08 -0.63
C ALA A 38 -6.03 -0.06 -2.09
N CYS A 39 -4.74 0.19 -2.35
CA CYS A 39 -4.16 0.15 -3.69
C CYS A 39 -2.69 -0.26 -3.64
N CYS A 40 -2.17 -0.68 -4.79
CA CYS A 40 -0.75 -0.94 -5.00
C CYS A 40 -0.33 -0.50 -6.40
N CYS A 41 0.95 -0.14 -6.55
CA CYS A 41 1.56 0.14 -7.84
C CYS A 41 2.73 -0.83 -8.07
N PHE A 42 2.83 -1.36 -9.29
CA PHE A 42 3.94 -2.21 -9.71
C PHE A 42 4.85 -1.44 -10.65
N ASN A 43 6.07 -1.15 -10.20
CA ASN A 43 7.11 -0.64 -11.07
C ASN A 43 7.82 -1.82 -11.74
N LEU A 44 7.47 -2.09 -13.01
CA LEU A 44 7.97 -3.23 -13.78
C LEU A 44 9.00 -2.80 -14.83
N GLY A 45 9.97 -3.66 -15.10
CA GLY A 45 10.97 -3.46 -16.15
C GLY A 45 12.35 -3.98 -15.77
N LYS A 46 13.23 -4.20 -16.76
CA LYS A 46 14.63 -4.59 -16.53
C LYS A 46 15.44 -3.48 -15.83
N GLN A 47 15.01 -2.23 -16.00
CA GLN A 47 15.60 -1.05 -15.36
C GLN A 47 14.45 -0.18 -14.85
N VAL A 48 14.13 -0.31 -13.56
CA VAL A 48 13.18 0.58 -12.90
C VAL A 48 13.94 1.84 -12.47
N ARG A 49 13.43 3.03 -12.86
CA ARG A 49 13.96 4.31 -12.40
C ARG A 49 12.92 5.01 -11.54
N ALA A 50 13.32 5.44 -10.34
CA ALA A 50 12.53 6.34 -9.52
C ALA A 50 13.03 7.76 -9.74
N PHE A 51 12.17 8.63 -10.25
CA PHE A 51 12.46 10.06 -10.29
C PHE A 51 12.09 10.68 -8.95
N THR A 52 12.79 11.74 -8.53
CA THR A 52 12.41 12.47 -7.32
C THR A 52 11.03 13.10 -7.52
N HIS A 53 10.08 12.66 -6.71
CA HIS A 53 8.72 13.20 -6.67
C HIS A 53 8.11 12.97 -5.29
N THR A 54 7.00 13.66 -5.03
CA THR A 54 6.12 13.40 -3.90
C THR A 54 4.81 12.89 -4.43
N ASP A 55 4.39 11.73 -3.94
CA ASP A 55 3.08 11.17 -4.21
C ASP A 55 1.99 12.10 -3.67
N HIS A 56 0.99 12.41 -4.49
CA HIS A 56 -0.19 13.18 -4.05
C HIS A 56 -1.08 12.43 -3.03
N PRO A 57 -1.18 11.08 -3.03
CA PRO A 57 -1.95 10.36 -2.03
C PRO A 57 -1.52 10.62 -0.58
N PHE A 58 -2.50 10.76 0.31
CA PHE A 58 -2.27 10.94 1.73
C PHE A 58 -1.83 9.63 2.40
N GLY A 59 -0.68 9.68 3.08
CA GLY A 59 -0.24 8.68 4.05
C GLY A 59 1.09 8.01 3.71
N TRP A 60 1.39 6.89 4.38
CA TRP A 60 2.62 6.10 4.18
C TRP A 60 2.43 5.01 3.13
N CYS A 61 3.50 4.75 2.38
CA CYS A 61 3.59 3.61 1.48
C CYS A 61 4.55 2.55 2.05
N ALA A 62 4.33 1.29 1.67
CA ALA A 62 5.31 0.23 1.85
C ALA A 62 5.88 -0.12 0.48
N ILE A 63 7.21 -0.05 0.36
CA ILE A 63 7.93 -0.39 -0.88
C ILE A 63 8.65 -1.71 -0.64
N ALA A 64 8.40 -2.69 -1.51
CA ALA A 64 9.06 -3.99 -1.46
C ALA A 64 9.67 -4.32 -2.82
N GLY A 65 10.92 -4.80 -2.82
CA GLY A 65 11.53 -5.42 -3.99
C GLY A 65 11.09 -6.88 -4.09
N VAL A 66 10.42 -7.26 -5.17
CA VAL A 66 9.92 -8.63 -5.39
C VAL A 66 10.84 -9.46 -6.29
N ILE A 67 11.90 -8.85 -6.82
CA ILE A 67 12.94 -9.51 -7.62
C ILE A 67 14.33 -9.12 -7.11
N ARG A 68 15.32 -9.96 -7.44
CA ARG A 68 16.73 -9.67 -7.16
C ARG A 68 17.23 -8.65 -8.19
N PHE A 69 17.69 -7.50 -7.72
CA PHE A 69 18.51 -6.58 -8.51
C PHE A 69 19.97 -7.01 -8.40
N ASN A 70 20.69 -7.07 -9.52
CA ASN A 70 22.12 -7.37 -9.57
C ASN A 70 22.95 -6.12 -9.25
#